data_AF-A0A3D5M2D4-F1
#
_entry.id   AF-A0A3D5M2D4-F1
#
_cell.length_a   1.000
_cell.length_b   1.000
_cell.length_c   1.000
_cell.angle_alpha   90.00
_cell.angle_beta   90.00
_cell.angle_gamma   90.00
#
_symmetry.space_group_name_H-M   'P 1'
#
loop_
_entity.id
_entity.type
_entity.pdbx_description
1 polymer ?
#
loop_
_entity_poly.entity_id
_entity_poly.type
_entity_poly.pdbx_seq_one_letter_code
_entity_poly.pdbx_strand_id
1 'polypeptide(L)'
;MKSNRVSTSKTLVIQVFLIVPFILGWISVGEGQQSLTISGTGQSISGAGAAQLGVTADFQIPVQGFVLAVGIDSSLLQVSDVSLEGTPSELLNPDFAVAEIFPDGFTLGVIYETEPPIEGLVLEPGNDVTLASYTLQSMVILEKGESLEASVDFVDFTLNDPPLQNILIQGGESVGNAEGLILNSAPTAVTLLPPPPASLSIENVNADDNFEGCARIMLDSPGGETQGFVLAIAHDESVLELMDIDLVGTDTATVAPDFVAISLESGGGTLGVIFDVEAPFEDKALPPGSGLHLSSFCYRLLDPLIITEGEPVPDPVDSDLVFTDGVFGNPPLSNVIVQGGLSISPELISGQFHADPVILPSENTILSIQTEFDLSQGDAPIPGAQGQLNVKYSDPDDNIQGFTLTVCYDCELTLDEESWTFEDSILEEVGVEYLAVQVDDDPQDGDGCELIVGILLDALPPFDGQTLPQSEDLLKVGSMTVEIDETAPCDGALTIEFCDGINGLGEVILDTNVVINFDSIRNFERQSTVVQVVPLELFQRGDCNSDDQVDLADVATLVSNLFFGFEILCPDACDMNDDSAQNLADAVFGLNFLFNFGGAPPLPGPYDDGPDPSEDSLPVCQSDDTAC
;
A
#
# COMPACT_ATOMS: atom_id res chain seq x y z
N MET A 1 6.13 -21.70 42.47
CA MET A 1 6.61 -21.78 43.87
C MET A 1 5.41 -21.67 44.80
N LYS A 2 5.45 -22.25 46.00
CA LYS A 2 4.28 -22.47 46.87
C LYS A 2 3.62 -21.15 47.30
N SER A 3 2.41 -20.91 46.78
CA SER A 3 1.46 -19.90 47.28
C SER A 3 0.94 -20.33 48.66
N ASN A 4 1.42 -19.71 49.74
CA ASN A 4 0.82 -19.85 51.07
C ASN A 4 -0.41 -18.95 51.16
N ARG A 5 -1.60 -19.58 51.13
CA ARG A 5 -2.87 -18.95 51.49
C ARG A 5 -2.83 -18.48 52.95
N VAL A 6 -2.92 -17.17 53.16
CA VAL A 6 -3.23 -16.58 54.46
C VAL A 6 -4.70 -16.88 54.77
N SER A 7 -4.92 -17.65 55.84
CA SER A 7 -6.23 -18.05 56.32
C SER A 7 -6.90 -16.91 57.09
N THR A 8 -8.09 -16.51 56.65
CA THR A 8 -8.98 -15.58 57.34
C THR A 8 -9.39 -16.08 58.73
N SER A 9 -8.94 -15.39 59.78
CA SER A 9 -9.61 -15.39 61.09
C SER A 9 -9.52 -14.00 61.71
N LYS A 10 -10.40 -13.10 61.23
CA LYS A 10 -10.56 -11.71 61.72
C LYS A 10 -10.85 -11.61 63.23
N THR A 11 -11.24 -12.70 63.87
CA THR A 11 -11.68 -12.73 65.28
C THR A 11 -10.55 -12.95 66.28
N LEU A 12 -9.40 -13.52 65.86
CA LEU A 12 -8.27 -13.80 66.76
C LEU A 12 -7.37 -12.56 66.98
N VAL A 13 -7.27 -11.70 65.96
CA VAL A 13 -6.43 -10.48 65.92
C VAL A 13 -6.73 -9.54 67.08
N ILE A 14 -8.00 -9.46 67.51
CA ILE A 14 -8.47 -8.52 68.54
C ILE A 14 -8.10 -8.98 69.97
N GLN A 15 -7.94 -10.28 70.21
CA GLN A 15 -7.76 -10.79 71.58
C GLN A 15 -6.31 -10.80 72.07
N VAL A 16 -5.32 -10.84 71.18
CA VAL A 16 -3.89 -10.93 71.57
C VAL A 16 -3.34 -9.57 72.03
N PHE A 17 -3.81 -8.46 71.46
CA PHE A 17 -3.33 -7.11 71.82
C PHE A 17 -3.96 -6.51 73.10
N LEU A 18 -4.95 -7.17 73.71
CA LEU A 18 -5.77 -6.56 74.79
C LEU A 18 -5.55 -7.13 76.20
N ILE A 19 -4.69 -8.14 76.41
CA ILE A 19 -4.56 -8.79 77.73
C ILE A 19 -3.10 -9.17 78.07
N VAL A 20 -2.43 -8.33 78.85
CA VAL A 20 -1.33 -8.74 79.77
C VAL A 20 -1.58 -8.08 81.13
N PRO A 21 -1.57 -8.83 82.26
CA PRO A 21 -1.87 -8.27 83.57
C PRO A 21 -0.67 -7.54 84.19
N PHE A 22 -0.95 -6.35 84.70
CA PHE A 22 -0.09 -5.47 85.51
C PHE A 22 0.55 -6.22 86.69
N ILE A 23 1.89 -6.39 86.70
CA ILE A 23 2.66 -6.68 87.91
C ILE A 23 3.63 -5.52 88.15
N LEU A 24 3.30 -4.71 89.16
CA LEU A 24 4.08 -3.55 89.59
C LEU A 24 5.47 -3.99 90.12
N GLY A 25 6.49 -3.82 89.29
CA GLY A 25 7.90 -3.85 89.69
C GLY A 25 8.59 -2.61 89.15
N TRP A 26 8.79 -1.59 89.99
CA TRP A 26 9.53 -0.39 89.61
C TRP A 26 11.00 -0.75 89.44
N ILE A 27 11.45 -0.93 88.20
CA ILE A 27 12.86 -0.91 87.82
C ILE A 27 13.04 0.36 86.99
N SER A 28 13.85 1.29 87.49
CA SER A 28 14.31 2.44 86.73
C SER A 28 15.21 1.94 85.60
N VAL A 29 14.67 1.85 84.40
CA VAL A 29 15.43 1.60 83.17
C VAL A 29 16.18 2.90 82.84
N GLY A 30 17.51 2.82 82.67
CA GLY A 30 18.28 3.95 82.17
C GLY A 30 17.81 4.30 80.76
N GLU A 31 17.59 5.59 80.50
CA GLU A 31 17.19 6.15 79.21
C GLU A 31 18.24 5.84 78.12
N GLY A 32 18.18 4.65 77.54
CA GLY A 32 18.73 4.40 76.22
C GLY A 32 17.74 4.91 75.18
N GLN A 33 18.16 5.84 74.33
CA GLN A 33 17.34 6.39 73.26
C GLN A 33 16.88 5.24 72.33
N GLN A 34 15.57 5.08 72.13
CA GLN A 34 14.99 4.09 71.21
C GLN A 34 14.28 4.81 70.08
N SER A 35 14.37 4.29 68.86
CA SER A 35 13.73 4.92 67.71
C SER A 35 13.24 3.93 66.66
N LEU A 36 12.21 4.34 65.90
CA LEU A 36 11.87 3.81 64.60
C LEU A 36 12.24 4.86 63.56
N THR A 37 12.87 4.43 62.47
CA THR A 37 13.33 5.32 61.41
C THR A 37 12.94 4.78 60.05
N ILE A 38 12.36 5.63 59.20
CA ILE A 38 12.19 5.31 57.78
C ILE A 38 13.58 5.27 57.13
N SER A 39 13.96 4.12 56.58
CA SER A 39 15.28 3.87 55.99
C SER A 39 15.19 3.71 54.47
N GLY A 40 16.33 3.86 53.79
CA GLY A 40 16.39 3.79 52.32
C GLY A 40 15.81 5.03 51.62
N THR A 41 15.69 6.16 52.31
CA THR A 41 15.15 7.43 51.77
C THR A 41 16.07 8.10 50.74
N GLY A 42 15.54 9.05 49.99
CA GLY A 42 16.27 9.81 48.96
C GLY A 42 16.39 9.06 47.63
N GLN A 43 15.63 7.98 47.46
CA GLN A 43 15.51 7.30 46.18
C GLN A 43 14.66 8.12 45.21
N SER A 44 14.87 7.90 43.92
CA SER A 44 14.05 8.50 42.88
C SER A 44 13.17 7.44 42.22
N ILE A 45 11.90 7.78 42.00
CA ILE A 45 10.96 6.97 41.23
C ILE A 45 10.65 7.74 39.95
N SER A 46 10.96 7.17 38.79
CA SER A 46 10.66 7.80 37.50
C SER A 46 9.40 7.18 36.88
N GLY A 47 8.49 8.02 36.36
CA GLY A 47 7.27 7.55 35.71
C GLY A 47 6.40 6.69 36.63
N ALA A 48 5.93 5.55 36.15
CA ALA A 48 5.16 4.57 36.92
C ALA A 48 6.03 3.56 37.71
N GLY A 49 7.33 3.85 37.86
CA GLY A 49 8.29 2.99 38.54
C GLY A 49 8.00 2.81 40.04
N ALA A 50 8.88 2.04 40.69
CA ALA A 50 8.79 1.78 42.12
C ALA A 50 10.15 1.87 42.82
N ALA A 51 10.13 2.13 44.13
CA ALA A 51 11.29 2.18 45.01
C ALA A 51 11.03 1.34 46.26
N GLN A 52 12.06 0.61 46.73
CA GLN A 52 11.98 -0.16 47.96
C GLN A 52 12.62 0.62 49.11
N LEU A 53 11.84 0.86 50.15
CA LEU A 53 12.26 1.49 51.40
C LEU A 53 12.16 0.48 52.55
N GLY A 54 12.60 0.89 53.73
CA GLY A 54 12.50 0.06 54.93
C GLY A 54 12.14 0.84 56.18
N VAL A 55 11.98 0.08 57.26
CA VAL A 55 11.91 0.61 58.62
C VAL A 55 13.05 0.00 59.43
N THR A 56 13.89 0.82 60.03
CA THR A 56 14.93 0.40 60.99
C THR A 56 14.56 0.83 62.40
N ALA A 57 15.16 0.16 63.39
CA ALA A 57 14.98 0.49 64.78
C ALA A 57 16.30 0.52 65.55
N ASP A 58 16.40 1.47 66.47
CA ASP A 58 17.43 1.50 67.51
C ASP A 58 16.79 1.12 68.84
N PHE A 59 17.34 0.10 69.52
CA PHE A 59 16.86 -0.28 70.85
C PHE A 59 17.94 -0.99 71.66
N GLN A 60 17.90 -0.75 72.98
CA GLN A 60 18.87 -1.31 73.93
C GLN A 60 18.30 -2.46 74.76
N ILE A 61 17.02 -2.80 74.56
CA ILE A 61 16.28 -3.84 75.28
C ILE A 61 15.73 -4.83 74.25
N PRO A 62 15.88 -6.16 74.45
CA PRO A 62 15.38 -7.13 73.49
C PRO A 62 13.89 -6.96 73.20
N VAL A 63 13.50 -7.10 71.93
CA VAL A 63 12.14 -6.85 71.45
C VAL A 63 11.42 -8.18 71.18
N GLN A 64 10.29 -8.43 71.85
CA GLN A 64 9.45 -9.63 71.66
C GLN A 64 8.51 -9.55 70.44
N GLY A 65 8.35 -8.35 69.89
CA GLY A 65 7.47 -8.07 68.76
C GLY A 65 7.34 -6.57 68.53
N PHE A 66 6.73 -6.18 67.43
CA PHE A 66 6.55 -4.76 67.09
C PHE A 66 5.30 -4.55 66.25
N VAL A 67 4.82 -3.30 66.24
CA VAL A 67 3.77 -2.85 65.33
C VAL A 67 4.28 -1.61 64.61
N LEU A 68 4.16 -1.63 63.29
CA LEU A 68 4.41 -0.49 62.42
C LEU A 68 3.08 -0.01 61.84
N ALA A 69 2.87 1.30 61.86
CA ALA A 69 1.79 2.00 61.16
C ALA A 69 2.42 3.17 60.41
N VAL A 70 2.54 3.01 59.09
CA VAL A 70 3.30 3.89 58.19
C VAL A 70 2.35 4.45 57.15
N GLY A 71 2.23 5.78 57.10
CA GLY A 71 1.41 6.53 56.17
C GLY A 71 2.22 7.08 54.99
N ILE A 72 1.53 7.26 53.86
CA ILE A 72 2.07 7.85 52.63
C ILE A 72 1.11 8.91 52.10
N ASP A 73 1.58 9.77 51.19
CA ASP A 73 0.69 10.63 50.39
C ASP A 73 0.03 9.81 49.28
N SER A 74 -1.21 9.40 49.49
CA SER A 74 -1.98 8.58 48.55
C SER A 74 -2.37 9.28 47.24
N SER A 75 -2.17 10.60 47.15
CA SER A 75 -2.31 11.32 45.88
C SER A 75 -1.08 11.16 44.97
N LEU A 76 0.06 10.75 45.54
CA LEU A 76 1.34 10.63 44.83
C LEU A 76 1.85 9.19 44.76
N LEU A 77 1.56 8.38 45.77
CA LEU A 77 2.15 7.05 45.95
C LEU A 77 1.10 5.99 46.29
N GLN A 78 1.43 4.73 46.00
CA GLN A 78 0.75 3.56 46.57
C GLN A 78 1.78 2.57 47.11
N VAL A 79 1.40 1.79 48.13
CA VAL A 79 2.20 0.67 48.62
C VAL A 79 1.82 -0.59 47.82
N SER A 80 2.79 -1.21 47.14
CA SER A 80 2.54 -2.43 46.37
C SER A 80 2.92 -3.71 47.11
N ASP A 81 3.87 -3.64 48.05
CA ASP A 81 4.33 -4.79 48.83
C ASP A 81 4.89 -4.38 50.20
N VAL A 82 4.78 -5.27 51.19
CA VAL A 82 5.38 -5.16 52.52
C VAL A 82 5.95 -6.52 52.91
N SER A 83 7.25 -6.57 53.18
CA SER A 83 7.99 -7.82 53.37
C SER A 83 8.91 -7.79 54.59
N LEU A 84 9.09 -8.97 55.19
CA LEU A 84 10.13 -9.23 56.18
C LEU A 84 11.41 -9.80 55.56
N GLU A 85 11.43 -10.04 54.25
CA GLU A 85 12.58 -10.64 53.57
C GLU A 85 13.86 -9.81 53.80
N GLY A 86 14.95 -10.49 54.12
CA GLY A 86 16.25 -9.90 54.43
C GLY A 86 16.35 -9.28 55.83
N THR A 87 15.32 -9.38 56.68
CA THR A 87 15.34 -8.84 58.04
C THR A 87 15.75 -9.89 59.08
N PRO A 88 16.27 -9.50 60.26
CA PRO A 88 16.47 -10.43 61.36
C PRO A 88 15.16 -11.10 61.81
N SER A 89 14.01 -10.46 61.59
CA SER A 89 12.70 -11.05 61.87
C SER A 89 12.42 -12.27 61.00
N GLU A 90 12.78 -12.25 59.71
CA GLU A 90 12.63 -13.43 58.84
C GLU A 90 13.43 -14.63 59.37
N LEU A 91 14.66 -14.39 59.85
CA LEU A 91 15.52 -15.45 60.42
C LEU A 91 14.96 -16.04 61.71
N LEU A 92 14.26 -15.23 62.50
CA LEU A 92 13.58 -15.68 63.72
C LEU A 92 12.28 -16.44 63.42
N ASN A 93 11.74 -16.33 62.20
CA ASN A 93 10.50 -16.97 61.75
C ASN A 93 9.34 -16.76 62.76
N PRO A 94 8.82 -15.53 62.87
CA PRO A 94 7.83 -15.16 63.88
C PRO A 94 6.56 -16.02 63.77
N ASP A 95 6.00 -16.39 64.91
CA ASP A 95 4.70 -17.06 65.00
C ASP A 95 3.58 -16.24 64.36
N PHE A 96 3.69 -14.90 64.42
CA PHE A 96 2.72 -13.98 63.84
C PHE A 96 3.44 -12.86 63.08
N ALA A 97 3.14 -12.73 61.80
CA ALA A 97 3.52 -11.58 60.97
C ALA A 97 2.39 -11.29 59.99
N VAL A 98 1.75 -10.14 60.14
CA VAL A 98 0.63 -9.73 59.29
C VAL A 98 0.82 -8.30 58.84
N ALA A 99 0.99 -8.13 57.53
CA ALA A 99 0.91 -6.85 56.86
C ALA A 99 -0.49 -6.61 56.31
N GLU A 100 -0.97 -5.37 56.37
CA GLU A 100 -2.19 -4.92 55.71
C GLU A 100 -1.91 -3.59 55.00
N ILE A 101 -2.20 -3.55 53.70
CA ILE A 101 -1.98 -2.40 52.83
C ILE A 101 -3.30 -1.63 52.66
N PHE A 102 -3.24 -0.32 52.81
CA PHE A 102 -4.31 0.64 52.65
C PHE A 102 -3.95 1.66 51.55
N PRO A 103 -4.91 2.41 51.00
CA PRO A 103 -4.59 3.49 50.07
C PRO A 103 -3.62 4.52 50.64
N ASP A 104 -3.75 4.83 51.94
CA ASP A 104 -2.97 5.87 52.63
C ASP A 104 -1.72 5.33 53.37
N GLY A 105 -1.35 4.05 53.19
CA GLY A 105 -0.18 3.46 53.84
C GLY A 105 -0.31 1.98 54.17
N PHE A 106 0.38 1.50 55.20
CA PHE A 106 0.28 0.11 55.63
C PHE A 106 0.43 -0.03 57.15
N THR A 107 -0.01 -1.17 57.66
CA THR A 107 0.34 -1.64 59.01
C THR A 107 1.03 -2.99 58.96
N LEU A 108 1.95 -3.24 59.88
CA LEU A 108 2.62 -4.53 60.04
C LEU A 108 2.72 -4.86 61.52
N GLY A 109 2.11 -5.97 61.95
CA GLY A 109 2.26 -6.52 63.29
C GLY A 109 3.11 -7.78 63.28
N VAL A 110 4.14 -7.84 64.11
CA VAL A 110 5.03 -8.99 64.27
C VAL A 110 5.12 -9.41 65.73
N ILE A 111 4.95 -10.69 66.02
CA ILE A 111 5.19 -11.30 67.33
C ILE A 111 6.00 -12.58 67.10
N TYR A 112 7.16 -12.67 67.75
CA TYR A 112 8.07 -13.80 67.51
C TYR A 112 7.54 -15.11 68.05
N GLU A 113 6.91 -15.07 69.22
CA GLU A 113 6.53 -16.26 69.94
C GLU A 113 5.21 -16.06 70.67
N THR A 114 4.23 -16.89 70.34
CA THR A 114 2.87 -16.91 70.88
C THR A 114 2.43 -18.32 71.27
N GLU A 115 3.07 -19.37 70.75
CA GLU A 115 2.72 -20.77 71.04
C GLU A 115 3.76 -21.46 71.95
N PRO A 116 3.34 -22.36 72.86
CA PRO A 116 4.26 -23.18 73.64
C PRO A 116 4.99 -24.23 72.78
N PRO A 117 6.26 -24.59 73.11
CA PRO A 117 7.05 -24.13 74.25
C PRO A 117 7.69 -22.75 74.00
N ILE A 118 7.58 -21.86 74.98
CA ILE A 118 8.17 -20.50 74.91
C ILE A 118 9.68 -20.59 75.20
N GLU A 119 10.51 -20.42 74.17
CA GLU A 119 11.97 -20.43 74.17
C GLU A 119 12.58 -19.04 74.41
N GLY A 120 11.77 -17.99 74.35
CA GLY A 120 12.16 -16.59 74.59
C GLY A 120 12.72 -15.91 73.35
N LEU A 121 12.11 -16.13 72.18
CA LEU A 121 12.56 -15.50 70.93
C LEU A 121 12.38 -13.99 70.99
N VAL A 122 13.48 -13.27 70.72
CA VAL A 122 13.55 -11.81 70.74
C VAL A 122 14.47 -11.32 69.63
N LEU A 123 14.22 -10.12 69.12
CA LEU A 123 15.27 -9.36 68.45
C LEU A 123 16.28 -8.88 69.50
N GLU A 124 17.55 -9.19 69.24
CA GLU A 124 18.65 -8.73 70.08
C GLU A 124 18.87 -7.22 69.94
N PRO A 125 19.23 -6.52 71.03
CA PRO A 125 19.54 -5.09 71.01
C PRO A 125 20.54 -4.71 69.92
N GLY A 126 20.28 -3.59 69.25
CA GLY A 126 21.09 -3.12 68.14
C GLY A 126 20.74 -1.70 67.75
N ASN A 127 21.59 -1.16 66.88
CA ASN A 127 21.32 0.09 66.17
C ASN A 127 21.08 -0.25 64.69
N ASP A 128 20.21 0.52 64.04
CA ASP A 128 19.82 0.34 62.63
C ASP A 128 19.34 -1.09 62.30
N VAL A 129 18.60 -1.72 63.22
CA VAL A 129 18.04 -3.06 63.00
C VAL A 129 16.88 -2.96 62.01
N THR A 130 17.03 -3.52 60.80
CA THR A 130 15.95 -3.54 59.79
C THR A 130 14.79 -4.40 60.27
N LEU A 131 13.61 -3.80 60.42
CA LEU A 131 12.40 -4.48 60.87
C LEU A 131 11.55 -5.00 59.70
N ALA A 132 11.46 -4.22 58.62
CA ALA A 132 10.67 -4.53 57.42
C ALA A 132 11.18 -3.76 56.20
N SER A 133 10.87 -4.25 55.01
CA SER A 133 10.95 -3.53 53.74
C SER A 133 9.56 -3.36 53.13
N TYR A 134 9.37 -2.33 52.32
CA TYR A 134 8.12 -2.10 51.59
C TYR A 134 8.40 -1.39 50.27
N THR A 135 7.53 -1.61 49.29
CA THR A 135 7.68 -1.07 47.93
C THR A 135 6.65 0.03 47.70
N LEU A 136 7.13 1.21 47.33
CA LEU A 136 6.33 2.36 46.93
C LEU A 136 6.33 2.48 45.42
N GLN A 137 5.15 2.69 44.83
CA GLN A 137 4.97 2.95 43.41
C GLN A 137 4.37 4.34 43.19
N SER A 138 4.82 5.04 42.15
CA SER A 138 4.23 6.34 41.77
C SER A 138 2.81 6.18 41.23
N MET A 139 1.91 7.06 41.65
CA MET A 139 0.54 7.18 41.14
C MET A 139 0.38 8.33 40.15
N VAL A 140 1.45 9.09 39.91
CA VAL A 140 1.47 10.25 39.02
C VAL A 140 2.57 10.12 37.97
N ILE A 141 2.35 10.72 36.81
CA ILE A 141 3.38 10.93 35.80
C ILE A 141 3.64 12.42 35.70
N LEU A 142 4.90 12.79 35.85
CA LEU A 142 5.34 14.18 35.80
C LEU A 142 5.76 14.57 34.39
N GLU A 143 5.54 15.83 34.01
CA GLU A 143 6.02 16.36 32.74
C GLU A 143 7.54 16.58 32.77
N LYS A 144 8.15 16.66 31.58
CA LYS A 144 9.60 16.87 31.45
C LYS A 144 10.07 18.10 32.22
N GLY A 145 11.01 17.90 33.14
CA GLY A 145 11.62 18.96 33.94
C GLY A 145 10.91 19.23 35.27
N GLU A 146 9.81 18.54 35.57
CA GLU A 146 9.16 18.57 36.87
C GLU A 146 9.82 17.58 37.86
N SER A 147 9.60 17.79 39.15
CA SER A 147 9.95 16.83 40.22
C SER A 147 9.07 17.08 41.43
N LEU A 148 8.58 16.01 42.08
CA LEU A 148 7.86 16.10 43.34
C LEU A 148 8.58 15.31 44.42
N GLU A 149 8.57 15.80 45.66
CA GLU A 149 9.04 15.04 46.82
C GLU A 149 7.82 14.49 47.56
N ALA A 150 7.85 13.21 47.91
CA ALA A 150 6.79 12.56 48.66
C ALA A 150 7.29 12.17 50.06
N SER A 151 6.45 12.41 51.07
CA SER A 151 6.75 12.04 52.45
C SER A 151 6.29 10.62 52.76
N VAL A 152 6.98 10.02 53.73
CA VAL A 152 6.55 8.79 54.40
C VAL A 152 6.62 9.05 55.90
N ASP A 153 5.51 8.83 56.59
CA ASP A 153 5.32 9.24 57.97
C ASP A 153 4.91 8.06 58.85
N PHE A 154 5.43 7.99 60.07
CA PHE A 154 4.81 7.13 61.08
C PHE A 154 3.49 7.77 61.55
N VAL A 155 2.39 7.01 61.47
CA VAL A 155 1.05 7.49 61.80
C VAL A 155 0.42 6.66 62.91
N ASP A 156 0.29 7.25 64.10
CA ASP A 156 -0.38 6.59 65.22
C ASP A 156 -1.90 6.79 65.16
N PHE A 157 -2.64 5.76 65.55
CA PHE A 157 -4.10 5.73 65.68
C PHE A 157 -4.87 6.14 64.41
N THR A 158 -4.27 5.96 63.23
CA THR A 158 -4.84 6.38 61.94
C THR A 158 -5.19 5.19 61.04
N LEU A 159 -4.27 4.24 60.86
CA LEU A 159 -4.44 3.09 59.97
C LEU A 159 -4.97 1.87 60.74
N ASN A 160 -5.72 1.00 60.04
CA ASN A 160 -6.42 -0.20 60.55
C ASN A 160 -7.72 0.07 61.35
N ASP A 161 -8.52 -0.97 61.61
CA ASP A 161 -9.72 -0.95 62.45
C ASP A 161 -9.73 -2.15 63.44
N PRO A 162 -9.47 -1.94 64.74
CA PRO A 162 -9.21 -0.65 65.39
C PRO A 162 -7.87 -0.03 64.98
N PRO A 163 -7.73 1.30 65.01
CA PRO A 163 -6.49 1.95 64.61
C PRO A 163 -5.29 1.58 65.49
N LEU A 164 -4.16 1.27 64.84
CA LEU A 164 -2.93 0.85 65.50
C LEU A 164 -1.98 2.03 65.74
N GLN A 165 -1.05 1.87 66.68
CA GLN A 165 0.04 2.80 66.95
C GLN A 165 1.39 2.08 66.80
N ASN A 166 2.43 2.85 66.49
CA ASN A 166 3.79 2.35 66.36
C ASN A 166 4.37 1.99 67.75
N ILE A 167 4.71 0.72 67.96
CA ILE A 167 5.21 0.22 69.24
C ILE A 167 6.31 -0.83 69.08
N LEU A 168 7.23 -0.87 70.05
CA LEU A 168 8.10 -2.01 70.34
C LEU A 168 7.59 -2.72 71.58
N ILE A 169 7.51 -4.06 71.56
CA ILE A 169 7.15 -4.85 72.73
C ILE A 169 8.43 -5.25 73.45
N GLN A 170 8.62 -4.76 74.68
CA GLN A 170 9.83 -4.96 75.47
C GLN A 170 9.48 -5.35 76.90
N GLY A 171 9.98 -6.51 77.34
CA GLY A 171 9.70 -7.04 78.68
C GLY A 171 8.21 -7.31 78.93
N GLY A 172 7.42 -7.50 77.86
CA GLY A 172 5.97 -7.67 77.91
C GLY A 172 5.16 -6.37 77.96
N GLU A 173 5.82 -5.21 77.95
CA GLU A 173 5.19 -3.89 77.90
C GLU A 173 5.25 -3.31 76.47
N SER A 174 4.26 -2.49 76.11
CA SER A 174 4.26 -1.74 74.84
C SER A 174 4.99 -0.41 75.04
N VAL A 175 6.04 -0.18 74.24
CA VAL A 175 6.81 1.06 74.22
C VAL A 175 6.47 1.80 72.94
N GLY A 176 5.60 2.81 73.03
CA GLY A 176 5.24 3.70 71.93
C GLY A 176 5.78 5.12 72.13
N ASN A 177 5.29 6.06 71.34
CA ASN A 177 5.74 7.45 71.38
C ASN A 177 5.49 8.10 72.76
N ALA A 178 4.37 7.76 73.42
CA ALA A 178 4.06 8.24 74.77
C ALA A 178 5.06 7.73 75.84
N GLU A 179 5.66 6.56 75.60
CA GLU A 179 6.66 5.91 76.44
C GLU A 179 8.11 6.28 76.06
N GLY A 180 8.28 7.17 75.07
CA GLY A 180 9.58 7.71 74.67
C GLY A 180 10.20 7.08 73.41
N LEU A 181 9.45 6.28 72.65
CA LEU A 181 9.88 5.81 71.32
C LEU A 181 9.92 6.99 70.35
N ILE A 182 11.10 7.28 69.80
CA ILE A 182 11.25 8.36 68.81
C ILE A 182 10.84 7.84 67.44
N LEU A 183 9.93 8.55 66.76
CA LEU A 183 9.49 8.23 65.40
C LEU A 183 10.13 9.20 64.41
N ASN A 184 11.11 8.73 63.65
CA ASN A 184 11.81 9.50 62.64
C ASN A 184 11.16 9.27 61.26
N SER A 185 10.11 10.04 60.98
CA SER A 185 9.50 10.13 59.64
C SER A 185 10.47 10.72 58.61
N ALA A 186 10.16 10.51 57.33
CA ALA A 186 10.91 11.02 56.20
C ALA A 186 10.06 12.01 55.38
N PRO A 187 10.17 13.33 55.61
CA PRO A 187 9.40 14.33 54.86
C PRO A 187 9.77 14.37 53.36
N THR A 188 10.96 13.86 53.01
CA THR A 188 11.47 13.72 51.64
C THR A 188 11.93 12.29 51.44
N ALA A 189 11.01 11.34 51.52
CA ALA A 189 11.31 9.91 51.46
C ALA A 189 11.74 9.47 50.06
N VAL A 190 11.02 9.92 49.04
CA VAL A 190 11.32 9.67 47.64
C VAL A 190 11.11 10.92 46.79
N THR A 191 11.88 11.04 45.71
CA THR A 191 11.70 12.08 44.69
C THR A 191 11.07 11.45 43.45
N LEU A 192 9.86 11.86 43.11
CA LEU A 192 9.21 11.51 41.86
C LEU A 192 9.83 12.34 40.73
N LEU A 193 10.21 11.65 39.66
CA LEU A 193 10.79 12.22 38.47
C LEU A 193 9.94 11.88 37.24
N PRO A 194 10.06 12.65 36.14
CA PRO A 194 9.41 12.32 34.89
C PRO A 194 9.91 10.95 34.40
N PRO A 195 9.10 10.20 33.64
CA PRO A 195 9.56 8.95 33.03
C PRO A 195 10.80 9.20 32.17
N PRO A 196 11.71 8.21 32.04
CA PRO A 196 12.73 8.26 31.00
C PRO A 196 12.03 8.53 29.66
N PRO A 197 12.59 9.39 28.78
CA PRO A 197 11.93 9.70 27.52
C PRO A 197 11.78 8.41 26.72
N ALA A 198 10.54 7.99 26.52
CA ALA A 198 10.20 7.05 25.47
C ALA A 198 10.11 7.83 24.16
N SER A 199 10.46 7.20 23.04
CA SER A 199 10.31 7.80 21.72
C SER A 199 9.61 6.86 20.76
N LEU A 200 8.72 7.43 19.96
CA LEU A 200 8.18 6.80 18.76
C LEU A 200 8.89 7.40 17.56
N SER A 201 9.37 6.54 16.66
CA SER A 201 9.97 6.97 15.40
C SER A 201 9.38 6.24 14.21
N ILE A 202 9.20 6.96 13.11
CA ILE A 202 8.85 6.39 11.81
C ILE A 202 10.17 6.17 11.05
N GLU A 203 10.48 4.93 10.67
CA GLU A 203 11.62 4.67 9.78
C GLU A 203 11.31 5.24 8.38
N ASN A 204 12.30 5.91 7.78
CA ASN A 204 12.20 6.31 6.38
C ASN A 204 12.06 5.07 5.50
N VAL A 205 11.24 5.18 4.46
CA VAL A 205 10.97 4.10 3.53
C VAL A 205 11.25 4.55 2.11
N ASN A 206 11.93 3.69 1.35
CA ASN A 206 12.04 3.84 -0.10
C ASN A 206 10.97 2.97 -0.74
N ALA A 207 10.28 3.52 -1.72
CA ALA A 207 9.33 2.80 -2.53
C ALA A 207 10.04 1.71 -3.36
N ASP A 208 9.33 0.63 -3.65
CA ASP A 208 9.74 -0.39 -4.61
C ASP A 208 9.43 0.05 -6.06
N ASP A 209 9.68 -0.84 -7.03
CA ASP A 209 9.44 -0.57 -8.46
C ASP A 209 7.94 -0.39 -8.80
N ASN A 210 7.03 -0.77 -7.89
CA ASN A 210 5.59 -0.49 -8.00
C ASN A 210 5.18 0.81 -7.30
N PHE A 211 6.16 1.57 -6.80
CA PHE A 211 5.97 2.79 -6.02
C PHE A 211 5.20 2.55 -4.70
N GLU A 212 5.38 1.37 -4.09
CA GLU A 212 4.79 0.99 -2.81
C GLU A 212 5.87 0.82 -1.73
N GLY A 213 5.54 1.08 -0.47
CA GLY A 213 6.50 0.91 0.64
C GLY A 213 5.87 1.01 2.02
N CYS A 214 6.37 0.18 2.96
CA CYS A 214 5.89 0.15 4.34
C CYS A 214 6.88 0.79 5.33
N ALA A 215 6.47 1.91 5.93
CA ALA A 215 7.23 2.58 6.98
C ALA A 215 7.03 1.89 8.33
N ARG A 216 8.12 1.43 8.94
CA ARG A 216 8.09 0.74 10.24
C ARG A 216 8.00 1.76 11.37
N ILE A 217 7.10 1.50 12.31
CA ILE A 217 6.94 2.33 13.50
C ILE A 217 7.69 1.68 14.65
N MET A 218 8.65 2.41 15.20
CA MET A 218 9.58 1.92 16.22
C MET A 218 9.32 2.59 17.56
N LEU A 219 9.48 1.84 18.64
CA LEU A 219 9.39 2.30 20.01
C LEU A 219 10.71 2.06 20.75
N ASP A 220 11.25 3.14 21.32
CA ASP A 220 12.23 3.08 22.38
C ASP A 220 11.54 3.35 23.71
N SER A 221 11.52 2.36 24.60
CA SER A 221 10.81 2.38 25.87
C SER A 221 11.64 1.76 26.99
N PRO A 222 12.66 2.46 27.51
CA PRO A 222 13.44 1.96 28.64
C PRO A 222 12.70 2.07 29.99
N GLY A 223 11.58 2.81 30.05
CA GLY A 223 10.88 3.20 31.28
C GLY A 223 10.00 2.11 31.92
N GLY A 224 9.74 1.01 31.21
CA GLY A 224 8.88 -0.07 31.70
C GLY A 224 8.24 -0.86 30.57
N GLU A 225 7.45 -1.87 30.95
CA GLU A 225 6.64 -2.65 30.01
C GLU A 225 5.51 -1.79 29.42
N THR A 226 5.26 -1.94 28.12
CA THR A 226 4.21 -1.21 27.41
C THR A 226 2.97 -2.09 27.28
N GLN A 227 1.90 -1.69 27.96
CA GLN A 227 0.62 -2.43 28.06
C GLN A 227 -0.35 -2.11 26.91
N GLY A 228 -0.06 -1.05 26.16
CA GLY A 228 -0.81 -0.63 24.99
C GLY A 228 -0.24 0.66 24.41
N PHE A 229 -0.71 1.04 23.23
CA PHE A 229 -0.30 2.27 22.57
C PHE A 229 -1.36 2.75 21.58
N VAL A 230 -1.28 4.02 21.22
CA VAL A 230 -2.04 4.65 20.15
C VAL A 230 -1.06 5.34 19.21
N LEU A 231 -1.22 5.10 17.91
CA LEU A 231 -0.49 5.76 16.84
C LEU A 231 -1.50 6.53 15.98
N ALA A 232 -1.14 7.76 15.60
CA ALA A 232 -1.86 8.61 14.68
C ALA A 232 -0.84 9.31 13.78
N ILE A 233 -0.84 8.95 12.49
CA ILE A 233 0.17 9.37 11.50
C ILE A 233 -0.55 10.03 10.32
N ALA A 234 -0.06 11.19 9.91
CA ALA A 234 -0.50 11.94 8.74
C ALA A 234 0.47 11.78 7.57
N HIS A 235 -0.05 11.89 6.36
CA HIS A 235 0.68 12.00 5.10
C HIS A 235 -0.02 13.02 4.18
N ASP A 236 0.65 13.47 3.12
CA ASP A 236 0.02 14.29 2.09
C ASP A 236 -0.87 13.41 1.20
N GLU A 237 -2.20 13.55 1.35
CA GLU A 237 -3.22 12.80 0.59
C GLU A 237 -3.23 13.08 -0.92
N SER A 238 -2.56 14.15 -1.37
CA SER A 238 -2.40 14.43 -2.80
C SER A 238 -1.22 13.70 -3.42
N VAL A 239 -0.32 13.13 -2.60
CA VAL A 239 0.90 12.45 -3.05
C VAL A 239 0.82 10.95 -2.76
N LEU A 240 0.37 10.59 -1.55
CA LEU A 240 0.35 9.21 -1.07
C LEU A 240 -1.06 8.74 -0.74
N GLU A 241 -1.25 7.44 -0.89
CA GLU A 241 -2.39 6.70 -0.34
C GLU A 241 -1.89 5.74 0.75
N LEU A 242 -2.48 5.79 1.95
CA LEU A 242 -2.27 4.77 2.98
C LEU A 242 -3.12 3.54 2.65
N MET A 243 -2.47 2.46 2.24
CA MET A 243 -3.11 1.22 1.83
C MET A 243 -3.45 0.31 3.00
N ASP A 244 -2.53 0.18 3.97
CA ASP A 244 -2.67 -0.74 5.09
C ASP A 244 -1.87 -0.31 6.32
N ILE A 245 -2.29 -0.81 7.49
CA ILE A 245 -1.52 -0.77 8.73
C ILE A 245 -1.36 -2.21 9.22
N ASP A 246 -0.18 -2.78 9.00
CA ASP A 246 0.10 -4.19 9.27
C ASP A 246 0.85 -4.40 10.59
N LEU A 247 0.53 -5.52 11.25
CA LEU A 247 1.22 -6.02 12.44
C LEU A 247 2.08 -7.26 12.15
N VAL A 248 2.01 -7.87 10.97
CA VAL A 248 2.78 -9.08 10.68
C VAL A 248 4.28 -8.84 10.82
N GLY A 249 4.96 -9.75 11.53
CA GLY A 249 6.40 -9.68 11.76
C GLY A 249 6.85 -8.67 12.82
N THR A 250 5.91 -8.01 13.52
CA THR A 250 6.19 -7.03 14.57
C THR A 250 6.36 -7.66 15.95
N ASP A 251 6.97 -6.91 16.88
CA ASP A 251 7.01 -7.28 18.30
C ASP A 251 5.59 -7.29 18.89
N THR A 252 4.72 -6.37 18.43
CA THR A 252 3.29 -6.35 18.81
C THR A 252 2.60 -7.67 18.48
N ALA A 253 2.71 -8.16 17.24
CA ALA A 253 2.08 -9.42 16.84
C ALA A 253 2.65 -10.63 17.60
N THR A 254 3.92 -10.57 18.01
CA THR A 254 4.57 -11.63 18.82
C THR A 254 3.95 -11.74 20.21
N VAL A 255 3.61 -10.61 20.85
CA VAL A 255 2.92 -10.60 22.15
C VAL A 255 1.44 -11.00 22.01
N ALA A 256 0.87 -10.85 20.82
CA ALA A 256 -0.52 -11.17 20.49
C ALA A 256 -1.54 -10.37 21.33
N PRO A 257 -1.80 -9.10 20.96
CA PRO A 257 -2.69 -8.24 21.71
C PRO A 257 -4.14 -8.72 21.67
N ASP A 258 -4.84 -8.53 22.79
CA ASP A 258 -6.27 -8.82 22.90
C ASP A 258 -7.14 -7.82 22.11
N PHE A 259 -6.68 -6.58 21.94
CA PHE A 259 -7.41 -5.54 21.24
C PHE A 259 -6.52 -4.83 20.21
N VAL A 260 -7.04 -4.72 18.99
CA VAL A 260 -6.45 -3.96 17.88
C VAL A 260 -7.56 -3.20 17.16
N ALA A 261 -7.38 -1.90 16.96
CA ALA A 261 -8.27 -1.06 16.18
C ALA A 261 -7.46 -0.27 15.15
N ILE A 262 -7.69 -0.57 13.88
CA ILE A 262 -7.06 0.09 12.72
C ILE A 262 -8.11 0.97 12.03
N SER A 263 -7.73 2.19 11.68
CA SER A 263 -8.54 3.10 10.87
C SER A 263 -7.66 3.74 9.79
N LEU A 264 -8.03 3.55 8.53
CA LEU A 264 -7.43 4.21 7.38
C LEU A 264 -8.28 5.43 7.04
N GLU A 265 -7.69 6.62 7.07
CA GLU A 265 -8.38 7.90 6.89
C GLU A 265 -7.74 8.69 5.74
N SER A 266 -8.48 9.66 5.18
CA SER A 266 -7.91 10.55 4.17
C SER A 266 -6.76 11.35 4.79
N GLY A 267 -5.56 11.28 4.18
CA GLY A 267 -4.37 11.96 4.68
C GLY A 267 -3.78 11.37 5.97
N GLY A 268 -4.19 10.18 6.41
CA GLY A 268 -3.57 9.54 7.57
C GLY A 268 -4.16 8.21 7.99
N GLY A 269 -3.77 7.75 9.17
CA GLY A 269 -4.31 6.54 9.76
C GLY A 269 -4.04 6.46 11.26
N THR A 270 -4.84 5.64 11.92
CA THR A 270 -4.70 5.39 13.37
C THR A 270 -4.65 3.92 13.69
N LEU A 271 -3.89 3.59 14.74
CA LEU A 271 -3.80 2.26 15.31
C LEU A 271 -3.86 2.36 16.83
N GLY A 272 -4.84 1.70 17.44
CA GLY A 272 -4.92 1.49 18.89
C GLY A 272 -4.69 0.03 19.25
N VAL A 273 -3.81 -0.24 20.21
CA VAL A 273 -3.49 -1.59 20.68
C VAL A 273 -3.57 -1.66 22.20
N ILE A 274 -4.19 -2.74 22.72
CA ILE A 274 -4.13 -3.09 24.13
C ILE A 274 -3.81 -4.58 24.26
N PHE A 275 -2.81 -4.93 25.06
CA PHE A 275 -2.30 -6.30 25.10
C PHE A 275 -3.14 -7.26 25.94
N ASP A 276 -3.60 -6.83 27.11
CA ASP A 276 -4.26 -7.71 28.09
C ASP A 276 -5.53 -7.06 28.64
N VAL A 277 -6.67 -7.33 27.98
CA VAL A 277 -7.99 -6.80 28.37
C VAL A 277 -9.06 -7.89 28.47
N GLU A 278 -8.77 -9.10 28.00
CA GLU A 278 -9.69 -10.22 28.07
C GLU A 278 -9.26 -11.22 29.16
N ALA A 279 -10.23 -11.78 29.89
CA ALA A 279 -9.93 -12.81 30.88
C ALA A 279 -9.57 -14.14 30.19
N PRO A 280 -8.58 -14.90 30.69
CA PRO A 280 -7.77 -14.64 31.88
C PRO A 280 -6.66 -13.61 31.63
N PHE A 281 -6.45 -12.70 32.58
CA PHE A 281 -5.34 -11.75 32.54
C PHE A 281 -4.02 -12.50 32.70
N GLU A 282 -3.15 -12.42 31.69
CA GLU A 282 -1.87 -13.15 31.60
C GLU A 282 -0.65 -12.21 31.72
N ASP A 283 -0.88 -10.95 32.08
CA ASP A 283 0.08 -9.85 32.16
C ASP A 283 0.84 -9.65 30.83
N LYS A 284 0.12 -9.70 29.70
CA LYS A 284 0.72 -9.47 28.38
C LYS A 284 1.13 -8.00 28.24
N ALA A 285 2.40 -7.76 27.92
CA ALA A 285 2.93 -6.44 27.60
C ALA A 285 4.20 -6.55 26.75
N LEU A 286 4.54 -5.49 26.02
CA LEU A 286 5.85 -5.38 25.39
C LEU A 286 6.91 -5.13 26.45
N PRO A 287 8.04 -5.87 26.45
CA PRO A 287 9.11 -5.66 27.42
C PRO A 287 9.80 -4.29 27.20
N PRO A 288 10.43 -3.71 28.24
CA PRO A 288 11.25 -2.53 28.06
C PRO A 288 12.41 -2.81 27.10
N GLY A 289 12.68 -1.88 26.19
CA GLY A 289 13.66 -2.08 25.13
C GLY A 289 13.83 -0.88 24.22
N SER A 290 14.71 -1.03 23.23
CA SER A 290 14.93 -0.07 22.15
C SER A 290 14.75 -0.76 20.80
N GLY A 291 14.18 -0.05 19.83
CA GLY A 291 13.94 -0.56 18.49
C GLY A 291 12.85 -1.63 18.44
N LEU A 292 11.84 -1.54 19.30
CA LEU A 292 10.67 -2.41 19.25
C LEU A 292 9.82 -2.03 18.04
N HIS A 293 9.59 -2.96 17.12
CA HIS A 293 8.76 -2.73 15.94
C HIS A 293 7.30 -2.91 16.30
N LEU A 294 6.54 -1.82 16.29
CA LEU A 294 5.13 -1.81 16.71
C LEU A 294 4.16 -2.19 15.60
N SER A 295 4.33 -1.59 14.42
CA SER A 295 3.47 -1.73 13.24
C SER A 295 4.19 -1.25 11.97
N SER A 296 3.60 -1.49 10.82
CA SER A 296 4.07 -1.00 9.52
C SER A 296 2.93 -0.27 8.82
N PHE A 297 3.13 1.00 8.46
CA PHE A 297 2.16 1.78 7.67
C PHE A 297 2.58 1.70 6.21
N CYS A 298 1.74 1.11 5.35
CA CYS A 298 2.06 0.82 3.96
C CYS A 298 1.41 1.83 3.02
N TYR A 299 2.22 2.47 2.18
CA TYR A 299 1.83 3.56 1.31
C TYR A 299 2.05 3.20 -0.16
N ARG A 300 1.31 3.88 -1.03
CA ARG A 300 1.50 3.91 -2.48
C ARG A 300 1.58 5.34 -2.98
N LEU A 301 2.48 5.61 -3.92
CA LEU A 301 2.54 6.87 -4.65
C LEU A 301 1.37 6.96 -5.64
N LEU A 302 0.63 8.07 -5.62
CA LEU A 302 -0.55 8.25 -6.49
C LEU A 302 -0.17 8.52 -7.96
N ASP A 303 0.90 9.28 -8.19
CA ASP A 303 1.40 9.63 -9.52
C ASP A 303 2.79 9.00 -9.74
N PRO A 304 2.88 7.77 -10.29
CA PRO A 304 4.13 7.05 -10.45
C PRO A 304 5.08 7.76 -11.44
N LEU A 305 6.37 7.81 -11.07
CA LEU A 305 7.43 8.49 -11.83
C LEU A 305 8.07 7.54 -12.84
N ILE A 306 7.32 7.12 -13.85
CA ILE A 306 7.84 6.23 -14.91
C ILE A 306 8.25 7.08 -16.12
N ILE A 307 9.49 6.92 -16.58
CA ILE A 307 10.01 7.60 -17.78
C ILE A 307 10.75 6.64 -18.70
N THR A 308 10.88 7.04 -19.96
CA THR A 308 11.73 6.31 -20.93
C THR A 308 13.16 6.82 -20.93
N GLU A 309 14.11 5.95 -21.24
CA GLU A 309 15.52 6.31 -21.34
C GLU A 309 15.70 7.44 -22.37
N GLY A 310 16.42 8.48 -21.98
CA GLY A 310 16.64 9.67 -22.80
C GLY A 310 15.66 10.83 -22.54
N GLU A 311 14.54 10.60 -21.84
CA GLU A 311 13.69 11.67 -21.33
C GLU A 311 14.34 12.40 -20.13
N PRO A 312 13.98 13.68 -19.89
CA PRO A 312 14.41 14.38 -18.69
C PRO A 312 13.96 13.65 -17.42
N VAL A 313 14.92 13.20 -16.61
CA VAL A 313 14.64 12.53 -15.33
C VAL A 313 14.00 13.52 -14.37
N PRO A 314 12.76 13.27 -13.88
CA PRO A 314 12.14 14.12 -12.87
C PRO A 314 12.89 14.00 -11.53
N ASP A 315 12.75 15.00 -10.67
CA ASP A 315 13.29 14.91 -9.32
C ASP A 315 12.55 13.80 -8.54
N PRO A 316 13.23 13.04 -7.65
CA PRO A 316 12.57 12.08 -6.77
C PRO A 316 11.47 12.73 -5.92
N VAL A 317 10.47 11.95 -5.53
CA VAL A 317 9.40 12.41 -4.64
C VAL A 317 9.75 12.06 -3.20
N ASP A 318 9.76 13.09 -2.36
CA ASP A 318 9.88 12.99 -0.91
C ASP A 318 8.58 13.48 -0.26
N SER A 319 7.94 12.66 0.56
CA SER A 319 6.70 13.01 1.28
C SER A 319 6.82 12.68 2.77
N ASP A 320 6.55 13.68 3.62
CA ASP A 320 6.70 13.55 5.06
C ASP A 320 5.62 12.65 5.66
N LEU A 321 6.03 11.75 6.57
CA LEU A 321 5.16 10.93 7.39
C LEU A 321 5.22 11.45 8.82
N VAL A 322 4.13 12.04 9.32
CA VAL A 322 4.16 12.88 10.53
C VAL A 322 3.24 12.35 11.62
N PHE A 323 3.78 12.06 12.80
CA PHE A 323 2.94 11.82 13.97
C PHE A 323 2.11 13.06 14.29
N THR A 324 0.80 12.89 14.39
CA THR A 324 -0.15 13.99 14.57
C THR A 324 -1.12 13.68 15.70
N ASP A 325 -1.17 14.57 16.69
CA ASP A 325 -2.08 14.45 17.83
C ASP A 325 -3.38 15.25 17.60
N GLY A 326 -4.51 14.66 17.96
CA GLY A 326 -5.80 15.34 18.03
C GLY A 326 -6.45 15.66 16.69
N VAL A 327 -5.99 15.02 15.60
CA VAL A 327 -6.54 15.23 14.24
C VAL A 327 -7.43 14.07 13.80
N PHE A 328 -6.94 12.84 13.92
CA PHE A 328 -7.65 11.63 13.46
C PHE A 328 -8.45 10.97 14.58
N GLY A 329 -9.48 10.21 14.22
CA GLY A 329 -10.37 9.52 15.16
C GLY A 329 -11.51 10.38 15.75
N ASN A 330 -12.51 9.70 16.31
CA ASN A 330 -13.64 10.34 17.00
C ASN A 330 -14.02 9.57 18.29
N PRO A 331 -13.63 10.06 19.48
CA PRO A 331 -12.95 11.34 19.74
C PRO A 331 -11.52 11.37 19.15
N PRO A 332 -10.96 12.57 18.92
CA PRO A 332 -9.61 12.70 18.37
C PRO A 332 -8.57 11.99 19.24
N LEU A 333 -7.70 11.22 18.59
CA LEU A 333 -6.67 10.39 19.21
C LEU A 333 -5.33 11.12 19.25
N SER A 334 -4.50 10.80 20.25
CA SER A 334 -3.14 11.31 20.41
C SER A 334 -2.17 10.14 20.53
N ASN A 335 -0.95 10.34 20.04
CA ASN A 335 0.13 9.38 20.11
C ASN A 335 0.55 9.19 21.58
N VAL A 336 0.28 8.01 22.12
CA VAL A 336 0.55 7.69 23.53
C VAL A 336 0.99 6.23 23.67
N ILE A 337 1.79 5.96 24.69
CA ILE A 337 2.04 4.61 25.18
C ILE A 337 1.47 4.46 26.59
N VAL A 338 1.13 3.24 27.00
CA VAL A 338 0.57 2.94 28.33
C VAL A 338 1.58 2.14 29.14
N GLN A 339 1.97 2.65 30.31
CA GLN A 339 2.86 1.96 31.25
C GLN A 339 2.32 2.11 32.67
N GLY A 340 2.21 1.00 33.40
CA GLY A 340 1.66 1.00 34.76
C GLY A 340 0.23 1.58 34.85
N GLY A 341 -0.57 1.40 33.79
CA GLY A 341 -1.94 1.94 33.69
C GLY A 341 -2.02 3.45 33.38
N LEU A 342 -0.90 4.12 33.13
CA LEU A 342 -0.84 5.55 32.88
C LEU A 342 -0.42 5.83 31.43
N SER A 343 -1.05 6.83 30.81
CA SER A 343 -0.69 7.31 29.48
C SER A 343 0.56 8.19 29.54
N ILE A 344 1.54 7.88 28.70
CA ILE A 344 2.78 8.61 28.53
C ILE A 344 2.81 9.18 27.11
N SER A 345 3.09 10.47 26.98
CA SER A 345 3.38 11.12 25.69
C SER A 345 4.85 10.92 25.33
N PRO A 346 5.18 10.10 24.31
CA PRO A 346 6.55 9.90 23.89
C PRO A 346 7.08 11.09 23.09
N GLU A 347 8.40 11.17 22.93
CA GLU A 347 9.02 12.01 21.90
C GLU A 347 8.67 11.45 20.52
N LEU A 348 8.21 12.31 19.61
CA LEU A 348 7.73 11.93 18.28
C LEU A 348 8.76 12.31 17.23
N ILE A 349 9.31 11.32 16.53
CA ILE A 349 10.28 11.49 15.46
C ILE A 349 9.61 11.05 14.16
N SER A 350 9.27 12.03 13.33
CA SER A 350 8.64 11.81 12.02
C SER A 350 9.62 11.25 11.01
N GLY A 351 9.10 10.60 9.97
CA GLY A 351 9.88 9.97 8.90
C GLY A 351 9.47 10.50 7.54
N GLN A 352 9.96 9.85 6.50
CA GLN A 352 9.71 10.25 5.11
C GLN A 352 9.55 9.03 4.21
N PHE A 353 8.63 9.13 3.26
CA PHE A 353 8.50 8.24 2.11
C PHE A 353 9.27 8.83 0.94
N HIS A 354 10.13 8.02 0.33
CA HIS A 354 10.97 8.42 -0.80
C HIS A 354 10.68 7.52 -2.00
N ALA A 355 10.52 8.10 -3.19
CA ALA A 355 10.35 7.36 -4.44
C ALA A 355 11.26 7.94 -5.53
N ASP A 356 12.14 7.08 -6.05
CA ASP A 356 12.97 7.38 -7.22
C ASP A 356 12.16 7.14 -8.52
N PRO A 357 12.44 7.89 -9.59
CA PRO A 357 11.90 7.58 -10.91
C PRO A 357 12.34 6.21 -11.42
N VAL A 358 11.42 5.46 -12.02
CA VAL A 358 11.71 4.21 -12.73
C VAL A 358 11.97 4.54 -14.20
N ILE A 359 13.16 4.18 -14.70
CA ILE A 359 13.57 4.41 -16.08
C ILE A 359 13.41 3.12 -16.88
N LEU A 360 12.52 3.14 -17.86
CA LEU A 360 12.36 2.07 -18.85
C LEU A 360 13.39 2.27 -19.97
N PRO A 361 13.97 1.19 -20.55
CA PRO A 361 14.85 1.30 -21.70
C PRO A 361 14.15 1.98 -22.88
N SER A 362 14.90 2.73 -23.69
CA SER A 362 14.37 3.30 -24.93
C SER A 362 14.41 2.25 -26.02
N GLU A 363 13.24 1.84 -26.48
CA GLU A 363 13.11 0.84 -27.54
C GLU A 363 12.78 1.58 -28.83
N ASN A 364 13.56 1.31 -29.88
CA ASN A 364 13.43 1.95 -31.20
C ASN A 364 12.79 1.00 -32.21
N THR A 365 12.19 -0.10 -31.72
CA THR A 365 11.39 -1.02 -32.51
C THR A 365 10.24 -0.27 -33.17
N ILE A 366 9.96 -0.61 -34.42
CA ILE A 366 8.76 -0.17 -35.13
C ILE A 366 8.00 -1.42 -35.56
N LEU A 367 6.71 -1.51 -35.22
CA LEU A 367 5.77 -2.40 -35.90
C LEU A 367 4.90 -1.57 -36.84
N SER A 368 4.77 -2.03 -38.08
CA SER A 368 4.00 -1.34 -39.12
C SER A 368 3.04 -2.28 -39.78
N ILE A 369 1.82 -1.82 -40.00
CA ILE A 369 0.83 -2.44 -40.86
C ILE A 369 0.65 -1.57 -42.10
N GLN A 370 0.60 -2.18 -43.28
CA GLN A 370 0.51 -1.47 -44.56
C GLN A 370 -0.40 -2.25 -45.50
N THR A 371 -1.35 -1.57 -46.15
CA THR A 371 -2.21 -2.18 -47.17
C THR A 371 -1.67 -1.92 -48.57
N GLU A 372 -1.74 -2.93 -49.44
CA GLU A 372 -1.28 -2.86 -50.82
C GLU A 372 -2.35 -3.44 -51.75
N PHE A 373 -2.69 -2.68 -52.80
CA PHE A 373 -3.72 -2.99 -53.79
C PHE A 373 -3.09 -2.90 -55.19
N ASP A 374 -3.17 -3.96 -56.00
CA ASP A 374 -2.51 -4.02 -57.31
C ASP A 374 -3.35 -3.35 -58.41
N LEU A 375 -3.13 -2.05 -58.58
CA LEU A 375 -3.78 -1.24 -59.61
C LEU A 375 -3.56 -1.77 -61.04
N SER A 376 -2.49 -2.54 -61.28
CA SER A 376 -2.18 -3.08 -62.61
C SER A 376 -3.02 -4.31 -62.99
N GLN A 377 -3.66 -4.94 -62.01
CA GLN A 377 -4.60 -6.06 -62.17
C GLN A 377 -6.07 -5.58 -62.15
N GLY A 378 -6.30 -4.29 -61.89
CA GLY A 378 -7.65 -3.73 -61.72
C GLY A 378 -8.13 -3.68 -60.27
N ASP A 379 -7.25 -3.96 -59.30
CA ASP A 379 -7.58 -3.98 -57.88
C ASP A 379 -7.45 -2.56 -57.27
N ALA A 380 -8.11 -1.57 -57.87
CA ALA A 380 -8.27 -0.28 -57.19
C ALA A 380 -9.01 -0.51 -55.85
N PRO A 381 -8.73 0.26 -54.77
CA PRO A 381 -9.42 0.09 -53.50
C PRO A 381 -10.87 0.60 -53.63
N ILE A 382 -11.73 -0.23 -54.23
CA ILE A 382 -13.15 0.01 -54.48
C ILE A 382 -13.96 -1.04 -53.70
N PRO A 383 -15.26 -0.82 -53.45
CA PRO A 383 -16.10 -1.86 -52.85
C PRO A 383 -16.01 -3.19 -53.62
N GLY A 384 -15.77 -4.29 -52.89
CA GLY A 384 -15.56 -5.65 -53.41
C GLY A 384 -14.12 -5.97 -53.87
N ALA A 385 -13.18 -5.02 -53.80
CA ALA A 385 -11.79 -5.27 -54.16
C ALA A 385 -11.02 -5.99 -53.05
N GLN A 386 -10.06 -6.83 -53.46
CA GLN A 386 -9.13 -7.51 -52.56
C GLN A 386 -7.74 -6.89 -52.65
N GLY A 387 -7.08 -6.77 -51.51
CA GLY A 387 -5.69 -6.32 -51.37
C GLY A 387 -4.96 -7.14 -50.31
N GLN A 388 -3.72 -6.74 -50.02
CA GLN A 388 -2.87 -7.38 -49.03
C GLN A 388 -2.62 -6.46 -47.84
N LEU A 389 -2.91 -6.94 -46.62
CA LEU A 389 -2.46 -6.34 -45.38
C LEU A 389 -1.10 -6.94 -45.01
N ASN A 390 -0.04 -6.13 -45.10
CA ASN A 390 1.32 -6.50 -44.79
C ASN A 390 1.70 -6.05 -43.37
N VAL A 391 2.20 -6.98 -42.55
CA VAL A 391 2.82 -6.67 -41.26
C VAL A 391 4.33 -6.60 -41.46
N LYS A 392 4.96 -5.56 -40.91
CA LYS A 392 6.40 -5.30 -41.02
C LYS A 392 6.98 -4.88 -39.66
N TYR A 393 8.28 -5.05 -39.50
CA TYR A 393 9.02 -4.52 -38.36
C TYR A 393 10.37 -3.90 -38.76
N SER A 394 10.91 -3.05 -37.91
CA SER A 394 12.32 -2.65 -37.93
C SER A 394 12.83 -2.51 -36.50
N ASP A 395 14.07 -2.91 -36.28
CA ASP A 395 14.75 -2.77 -35.00
C ASP A 395 16.27 -2.77 -35.26
N PRO A 396 16.97 -1.63 -35.13
CA PRO A 396 18.39 -1.52 -35.50
C PRO A 396 19.37 -2.22 -34.55
N ASP A 397 18.99 -2.53 -33.30
CA ASP A 397 19.93 -2.98 -32.26
C ASP A 397 19.46 -4.13 -31.38
N ASP A 398 18.24 -4.64 -31.55
CA ASP A 398 17.73 -5.82 -30.87
C ASP A 398 17.27 -6.93 -31.83
N ASN A 399 17.37 -8.18 -31.36
CA ASN A 399 16.80 -9.32 -32.08
C ASN A 399 15.48 -9.70 -31.42
N ILE A 400 14.43 -9.84 -32.22
CA ILE A 400 13.07 -10.09 -31.73
C ILE A 400 12.78 -11.60 -31.73
N GLN A 401 12.29 -12.12 -30.61
CA GLN A 401 12.02 -13.55 -30.42
C GLN A 401 10.59 -13.95 -30.79
N GLY A 402 9.73 -12.94 -30.94
CA GLY A 402 8.32 -13.09 -31.26
C GLY A 402 7.55 -11.82 -30.94
N PHE A 403 6.27 -11.80 -31.28
CA PHE A 403 5.38 -10.70 -30.93
C PHE A 403 3.93 -11.18 -30.85
N THR A 404 3.12 -10.43 -30.12
CA THR A 404 1.66 -10.43 -30.22
C THR A 404 1.27 -9.13 -30.90
N LEU A 405 0.50 -9.21 -31.97
CA LEU A 405 -0.08 -8.10 -32.71
C LEU A 405 -1.56 -8.05 -32.38
N THR A 406 -2.05 -6.88 -31.99
CA THR A 406 -3.48 -6.62 -31.74
C THR A 406 -3.91 -5.40 -32.55
N VAL A 407 -4.88 -5.59 -33.44
CA VAL A 407 -5.30 -4.61 -34.43
C VAL A 407 -6.81 -4.49 -34.43
N CYS A 408 -7.31 -3.26 -34.45
CA CYS A 408 -8.71 -2.93 -34.63
C CYS A 408 -8.89 -2.37 -36.04
N TYR A 409 -9.94 -2.77 -36.74
CA TYR A 409 -10.19 -2.31 -38.09
C TYR A 409 -11.64 -1.92 -38.32
N ASP A 410 -11.86 -1.10 -39.33
CA ASP A 410 -13.20 -0.72 -39.78
C ASP A 410 -13.92 -1.95 -40.33
N CYS A 411 -15.11 -2.25 -39.80
CA CYS A 411 -15.91 -3.43 -40.14
C CYS A 411 -16.57 -3.40 -41.53
N GLU A 412 -16.29 -2.38 -42.35
CA GLU A 412 -16.53 -2.43 -43.81
C GLU A 412 -15.31 -3.03 -44.56
N LEU A 413 -14.35 -3.59 -43.83
CA LEU A 413 -13.29 -4.44 -44.34
C LEU A 413 -13.50 -5.85 -43.78
N THR A 414 -13.28 -6.88 -44.60
CA THR A 414 -13.20 -8.27 -44.15
C THR A 414 -11.76 -8.76 -44.28
N LEU A 415 -11.23 -9.34 -43.20
CA LEU A 415 -9.92 -9.99 -43.20
C LEU A 415 -10.07 -11.51 -43.30
N ASP A 416 -9.37 -12.16 -44.24
CA ASP A 416 -9.43 -13.61 -44.39
C ASP A 416 -8.43 -14.31 -43.45
N GLU A 417 -8.92 -14.87 -42.34
CA GLU A 417 -8.10 -15.59 -41.34
C GLU A 417 -7.26 -16.71 -41.98
N GLU A 418 -7.79 -17.44 -42.97
CA GLU A 418 -7.11 -18.58 -43.59
C GLU A 418 -6.05 -18.15 -44.62
N SER A 419 -6.00 -16.87 -44.98
CA SER A 419 -5.11 -16.34 -46.02
C SER A 419 -3.70 -15.96 -45.54
N TRP A 420 -3.43 -16.04 -44.23
CA TRP A 420 -2.13 -15.63 -43.69
C TRP A 420 -0.98 -16.38 -44.36
N THR A 421 -0.01 -15.62 -44.87
CA THR A 421 1.15 -16.13 -45.60
C THR A 421 2.44 -15.42 -45.20
N PHE A 422 3.54 -16.16 -45.27
CA PHE A 422 4.90 -15.66 -45.07
C PHE A 422 5.63 -15.36 -46.39
N GLU A 423 4.92 -15.40 -47.53
CA GLU A 423 5.50 -15.11 -48.85
C GLU A 423 6.13 -13.71 -48.88
N ASP A 424 7.36 -13.64 -49.41
CA ASP A 424 8.20 -12.43 -49.46
C ASP A 424 8.53 -11.82 -48.09
N SER A 425 8.44 -12.61 -47.01
CA SER A 425 8.77 -12.17 -45.64
C SER A 425 10.12 -12.71 -45.15
N ILE A 426 10.72 -12.03 -44.17
CA ILE A 426 11.92 -12.53 -43.50
C ILE A 426 11.67 -13.86 -42.75
N LEU A 427 10.43 -14.11 -42.36
CA LEU A 427 10.03 -15.32 -41.63
C LEU A 427 10.02 -16.58 -42.51
N GLU A 428 10.01 -16.43 -43.84
CA GLU A 428 10.25 -17.55 -44.76
C GLU A 428 11.69 -18.09 -44.64
N GLU A 429 12.65 -17.22 -44.34
CA GLU A 429 14.06 -17.60 -44.16
C GLU A 429 14.38 -17.99 -42.71
N VAL A 430 13.90 -17.22 -41.74
CA VAL A 430 14.17 -17.45 -40.30
C VAL A 430 13.46 -18.71 -39.80
N GLY A 431 12.21 -18.93 -40.24
CA GLY A 431 11.34 -19.96 -39.70
C GLY A 431 10.46 -19.45 -38.56
N VAL A 432 9.28 -20.05 -38.42
CA VAL A 432 8.31 -19.78 -37.36
C VAL A 432 7.90 -21.10 -36.74
N GLU A 433 7.90 -21.18 -35.42
CA GLU A 433 7.58 -22.41 -34.70
C GLU A 433 6.19 -22.37 -34.05
N TYR A 434 5.66 -21.17 -33.82
CA TYR A 434 4.29 -20.96 -33.39
C TYR A 434 3.68 -19.78 -34.13
N LEU A 435 2.51 -20.02 -34.73
CA LEU A 435 1.65 -19.01 -35.32
C LEU A 435 0.24 -19.24 -34.78
N ALA A 436 -0.39 -18.16 -34.33
CA ALA A 436 -1.83 -18.08 -34.12
C ALA A 436 -2.33 -16.81 -34.81
N VAL A 437 -3.33 -16.95 -35.67
CA VAL A 437 -4.06 -15.84 -36.27
C VAL A 437 -5.51 -16.01 -35.85
N GLN A 438 -6.15 -14.93 -35.42
CA GLN A 438 -7.57 -14.89 -35.13
C GLN A 438 -8.11 -13.61 -35.73
N VAL A 439 -9.19 -13.75 -36.50
CA VAL A 439 -9.95 -12.61 -37.02
C VAL A 439 -11.31 -12.62 -36.35
N ASP A 440 -11.64 -11.53 -35.69
CA ASP A 440 -13.00 -11.20 -35.32
C ASP A 440 -13.55 -10.18 -36.32
N ASP A 441 -14.61 -10.55 -37.03
CA ASP A 441 -15.27 -9.74 -38.06
C ASP A 441 -16.76 -9.52 -37.69
N ASP A 442 -17.12 -9.66 -36.41
CA ASP A 442 -18.48 -9.43 -35.92
C ASP A 442 -18.57 -8.15 -35.06
N PRO A 443 -19.05 -7.02 -35.60
CA PRO A 443 -19.21 -5.80 -34.80
C PRO A 443 -20.28 -5.87 -33.70
N GLN A 444 -21.02 -6.98 -33.57
CA GLN A 444 -22.26 -7.06 -32.76
C GLN A 444 -22.07 -7.66 -31.37
N ASP A 445 -20.90 -8.19 -31.04
CA ASP A 445 -20.60 -8.80 -29.74
C ASP A 445 -20.01 -7.82 -28.70
N GLY A 446 -19.55 -6.65 -29.14
CA GLY A 446 -19.39 -5.46 -28.31
C GLY A 446 -17.97 -4.92 -28.17
N ASP A 447 -17.00 -5.48 -28.87
CA ASP A 447 -15.60 -5.06 -28.93
C ASP A 447 -15.15 -4.69 -30.36
N GLY A 448 -15.88 -5.12 -31.39
CA GLY A 448 -15.74 -4.62 -32.77
C GLY A 448 -14.93 -5.58 -33.64
N CYS A 449 -14.42 -5.11 -34.79
CA CYS A 449 -13.64 -5.96 -35.68
C CYS A 449 -12.16 -5.91 -35.33
N GLU A 450 -11.58 -7.09 -35.08
CA GLU A 450 -10.31 -7.26 -34.41
C GLU A 450 -9.43 -8.32 -35.09
N LEU A 451 -8.12 -8.09 -35.16
CA LEU A 451 -7.13 -9.05 -35.63
C LEU A 451 -6.10 -9.28 -34.53
N ILE A 452 -5.89 -10.55 -34.20
CA ILE A 452 -4.84 -10.98 -33.28
C ILE A 452 -3.88 -11.90 -34.02
N VAL A 453 -2.58 -11.58 -33.98
CA VAL A 453 -1.52 -12.44 -34.50
C VAL A 453 -0.46 -12.69 -33.44
N GLY A 454 -0.28 -13.94 -33.02
CA GLY A 454 0.79 -14.39 -32.13
C GLY A 454 1.85 -15.17 -32.89
N ILE A 455 3.10 -14.71 -32.84
CA ILE A 455 4.25 -15.38 -33.48
C ILE A 455 5.34 -15.63 -32.43
N LEU A 456 5.88 -16.86 -32.40
CA LEU A 456 7.12 -17.21 -31.70
C LEU A 456 8.05 -17.98 -32.63
N LEU A 457 9.33 -17.64 -32.58
CA LEU A 457 10.32 -18.17 -33.53
C LEU A 457 11.06 -19.41 -33.04
N ASP A 458 11.25 -19.58 -31.73
CA ASP A 458 11.99 -20.70 -31.13
C ASP A 458 11.24 -21.25 -29.91
N ALA A 459 10.05 -21.82 -30.16
CA ALA A 459 9.13 -22.30 -29.13
C ALA A 459 9.19 -23.82 -28.88
N LEU A 460 9.82 -24.59 -29.77
CA LEU A 460 9.81 -26.05 -29.78
C LEU A 460 11.24 -26.62 -29.70
N PRO A 461 11.47 -27.73 -28.96
CA PRO A 461 12.79 -28.37 -28.95
C PRO A 461 13.16 -29.00 -30.31
N PRO A 462 14.45 -28.93 -30.74
CA PRO A 462 15.56 -28.25 -30.08
C PRO A 462 15.49 -26.72 -30.24
N PHE A 463 15.74 -25.98 -29.15
CA PHE A 463 15.80 -24.53 -29.16
C PHE A 463 17.10 -24.07 -29.84
N ASP A 464 16.99 -23.63 -31.09
CA ASP A 464 18.11 -23.27 -31.96
C ASP A 464 18.41 -21.76 -31.92
N GLY A 465 17.65 -20.98 -31.15
CA GLY A 465 17.85 -19.55 -30.93
C GLY A 465 17.38 -18.68 -32.10
N GLN A 466 16.34 -19.12 -32.83
CA GLN A 466 15.77 -18.38 -33.96
C GLN A 466 15.19 -17.04 -33.48
N THR A 467 15.55 -15.96 -34.16
CA THR A 467 15.09 -14.59 -33.89
C THR A 467 14.96 -13.82 -35.20
N LEU A 468 14.09 -12.81 -35.21
CA LEU A 468 14.05 -11.77 -36.22
C LEU A 468 15.33 -10.94 -36.09
N PRO A 469 16.10 -10.76 -37.17
CA PRO A 469 17.36 -10.03 -37.13
C PRO A 469 17.17 -8.52 -37.00
N GLN A 470 18.22 -7.84 -36.53
CA GLN A 470 18.30 -6.39 -36.56
C GLN A 470 18.17 -5.83 -37.99
N SER A 471 17.40 -4.75 -38.16
CA SER A 471 17.22 -4.02 -39.41
C SER A 471 16.85 -2.55 -39.19
N GLU A 472 17.51 -1.64 -39.91
CA GLU A 472 17.08 -0.23 -40.01
C GLU A 472 15.89 -0.05 -40.97
N ASP A 473 15.72 -0.98 -41.92
CA ASP A 473 14.63 -0.95 -42.90
C ASP A 473 13.45 -1.80 -42.40
N LEU A 474 12.22 -1.41 -42.77
CA LEU A 474 11.01 -2.21 -42.50
C LEU A 474 11.03 -3.52 -43.30
N LEU A 475 11.17 -4.64 -42.59
CA LEU A 475 11.11 -5.99 -43.14
C LEU A 475 9.71 -6.57 -42.97
N LYS A 476 9.17 -7.17 -44.02
CA LYS A 476 7.89 -7.89 -43.98
C LYS A 476 8.03 -9.14 -43.11
N VAL A 477 7.09 -9.33 -42.18
CA VAL A 477 6.98 -10.54 -41.33
C VAL A 477 5.87 -11.47 -41.78
N GLY A 478 4.80 -10.93 -42.37
CA GLY A 478 3.71 -11.72 -42.92
C GLY A 478 2.69 -10.84 -43.61
N SER A 479 1.75 -11.47 -44.30
CA SER A 479 0.61 -10.77 -44.89
C SER A 479 -0.63 -11.63 -44.89
N MET A 480 -1.79 -10.99 -44.99
CA MET A 480 -3.08 -11.63 -45.22
C MET A 480 -3.91 -10.82 -46.20
N THR A 481 -4.93 -11.46 -46.78
CA THR A 481 -5.90 -10.81 -47.66
C THR A 481 -6.81 -9.90 -46.84
N VAL A 482 -7.03 -8.69 -47.36
CA VAL A 482 -8.06 -7.75 -46.91
C VAL A 482 -9.01 -7.48 -48.07
N GLU A 483 -10.31 -7.57 -47.82
CA GLU A 483 -11.37 -7.25 -48.78
C GLU A 483 -12.10 -5.99 -48.31
N ILE A 484 -12.46 -5.11 -49.25
CA ILE A 484 -13.35 -3.99 -48.98
C ILE A 484 -14.77 -4.48 -49.22
N ASP A 485 -15.66 -4.33 -48.23
CA ASP A 485 -17.03 -4.81 -48.36
C ASP A 485 -17.78 -4.09 -49.49
N GLU A 486 -18.71 -4.80 -50.13
CA GLU A 486 -19.61 -4.21 -51.14
C GLU A 486 -20.46 -3.04 -50.57
N THR A 487 -20.60 -2.95 -49.24
CA THR A 487 -21.35 -1.90 -48.55
C THR A 487 -20.52 -0.69 -48.17
N ALA A 488 -19.20 -0.75 -48.35
CA ALA A 488 -18.29 0.30 -47.91
C ALA A 488 -18.63 1.66 -48.55
N PRO A 489 -18.61 2.76 -47.77
CA PRO A 489 -18.92 4.08 -48.30
C PRO A 489 -17.82 4.55 -49.27
N CYS A 490 -18.26 5.11 -50.38
CA CYS A 490 -17.39 5.70 -51.39
C CYS A 490 -16.73 6.99 -50.90
N ASP A 491 -15.47 7.22 -51.31
CA ASP A 491 -14.64 8.33 -50.80
C ASP A 491 -14.49 8.28 -49.26
N GLY A 492 -14.43 7.05 -48.74
CA GLY A 492 -14.34 6.72 -47.32
C GLY A 492 -12.94 6.26 -46.90
N ALA A 493 -12.54 6.64 -45.69
CA ALA A 493 -11.29 6.19 -45.07
C ALA A 493 -11.61 5.05 -44.09
N LEU A 494 -11.23 3.82 -44.43
CA LEU A 494 -11.40 2.64 -43.59
C LEU A 494 -10.12 2.40 -42.80
N THR A 495 -10.17 2.59 -41.48
CA THR A 495 -8.98 2.57 -40.62
C THR A 495 -8.58 1.14 -40.26
N ILE A 496 -7.27 0.89 -40.18
CA ILE A 496 -6.70 -0.33 -39.59
C ILE A 496 -5.62 0.14 -38.62
N GLU A 497 -5.87 0.02 -37.33
CA GLU A 497 -5.02 0.59 -36.28
C GLU A 497 -4.60 -0.41 -35.21
N PHE A 498 -3.45 -0.16 -34.58
CA PHE A 498 -3.05 -0.96 -33.44
C PHE A 498 -3.90 -0.55 -32.24
N CYS A 499 -4.45 -1.53 -31.53
CA CYS A 499 -5.24 -1.29 -30.33
C CYS A 499 -4.90 -2.32 -29.26
N ASP A 500 -4.80 -1.86 -28.01
CA ASP A 500 -4.51 -2.71 -26.85
C ASP A 500 -5.82 -3.00 -26.10
N GLY A 501 -5.83 -4.04 -25.28
CA GLY A 501 -7.00 -4.36 -24.47
C GLY A 501 -8.10 -5.14 -25.18
N ILE A 502 -7.79 -5.88 -26.24
CA ILE A 502 -8.76 -6.61 -27.07
C ILE A 502 -8.73 -8.12 -26.82
N ASN A 503 -9.80 -8.85 -27.18
CA ASN A 503 -9.91 -10.29 -26.93
C ASN A 503 -10.13 -11.15 -28.16
N GLY A 504 -10.45 -10.54 -29.31
CA GLY A 504 -10.98 -11.22 -30.50
C GLY A 504 -12.03 -12.25 -30.10
N LEU A 505 -11.96 -13.43 -30.72
CA LEU A 505 -12.87 -14.55 -30.46
C LEU A 505 -12.74 -15.20 -29.06
N GLY A 506 -11.84 -14.72 -28.20
CA GLY A 506 -11.49 -15.30 -26.90
C GLY A 506 -12.05 -14.56 -25.68
N GLU A 507 -11.62 -14.98 -24.47
CA GLU A 507 -11.95 -14.30 -23.21
C GLU A 507 -10.72 -13.60 -22.57
N VAL A 508 -9.55 -13.71 -23.21
CA VAL A 508 -8.28 -13.18 -22.68
C VAL A 508 -7.99 -11.87 -23.35
N ILE A 509 -7.84 -10.83 -22.54
CA ILE A 509 -7.43 -9.49 -23.00
C ILE A 509 -5.94 -9.52 -23.36
N LEU A 510 -5.63 -9.06 -24.56
CA LEU A 510 -4.30 -9.02 -25.15
C LEU A 510 -3.93 -7.61 -25.58
N ASP A 511 -2.63 -7.35 -25.60
CA ASP A 511 -2.03 -6.09 -26.04
C ASP A 511 -0.96 -6.40 -27.10
N THR A 512 -0.59 -5.40 -27.88
CA THR A 512 0.54 -5.53 -28.80
C THR A 512 1.85 -5.56 -27.98
N ASN A 513 2.62 -6.63 -28.14
CA ASN A 513 3.87 -6.87 -27.41
C ASN A 513 4.94 -7.39 -28.37
N VAL A 514 6.18 -6.96 -28.19
CA VAL A 514 7.37 -7.56 -28.83
C VAL A 514 8.22 -8.23 -27.76
N VAL A 515 8.82 -9.38 -28.07
CA VAL A 515 9.68 -10.11 -27.13
C VAL A 515 11.15 -9.86 -27.48
N ILE A 516 11.86 -9.15 -26.61
CA ILE A 516 13.28 -8.83 -26.74
C ILE A 516 13.97 -9.28 -25.46
N ASN A 517 15.08 -10.03 -25.57
CA ASN A 517 15.84 -10.53 -24.42
C ASN A 517 15.00 -11.26 -23.35
N PHE A 518 13.94 -11.95 -23.76
CA PHE A 518 12.94 -12.65 -22.94
C PHE A 518 12.01 -11.73 -22.12
N ASP A 519 12.08 -10.43 -22.34
CA ASP A 519 11.19 -9.43 -21.74
C ASP A 519 10.07 -9.04 -22.72
N SER A 520 8.90 -8.73 -22.18
CA SER A 520 7.76 -8.23 -22.96
C SER A 520 7.84 -6.71 -23.08
N ILE A 521 8.18 -6.24 -24.27
CA ILE A 521 8.29 -4.82 -24.60
C ILE A 521 6.98 -4.35 -25.20
N ARG A 522 6.47 -3.23 -24.69
CA ARG A 522 5.17 -2.62 -25.10
C ARG A 522 5.28 -1.21 -25.63
N ASN A 523 6.33 -0.50 -25.24
CA ASN A 523 6.54 0.89 -25.55
C ASN A 523 7.51 1.03 -26.71
N PHE A 524 6.97 1.02 -27.92
CA PHE A 524 7.70 1.12 -29.17
C PHE A 524 6.78 1.74 -30.23
N GLU A 525 7.34 2.14 -31.38
CA GLU A 525 6.57 2.84 -32.41
C GLU A 525 5.62 1.88 -33.14
N ARG A 526 4.37 2.30 -33.31
CA ARG A 526 3.33 1.55 -34.03
C ARG A 526 2.80 2.39 -35.19
N GLN A 527 2.92 1.87 -36.40
CA GLN A 527 2.53 2.56 -37.64
C GLN A 527 1.29 1.89 -38.24
N SER A 528 0.13 2.45 -37.92
CA SER A 528 -1.18 2.07 -38.48
C SER A 528 -1.34 2.46 -39.94
N THR A 529 -2.39 1.95 -40.58
CA THR A 529 -2.71 2.25 -41.99
C THR A 529 -4.19 2.58 -42.17
N VAL A 530 -4.53 3.05 -43.36
CA VAL A 530 -5.89 3.37 -43.77
C VAL A 530 -6.08 2.93 -45.22
N VAL A 531 -7.19 2.29 -45.51
CA VAL A 531 -7.64 2.02 -46.87
C VAL A 531 -8.49 3.20 -47.32
N GLN A 532 -8.05 3.90 -48.36
CA GLN A 532 -8.81 4.99 -48.97
C GLN A 532 -9.66 4.39 -50.09
N VAL A 533 -10.97 4.28 -49.86
CA VAL A 533 -11.90 3.74 -50.86
C VAL A 533 -12.09 4.81 -51.94
N VAL A 534 -11.55 4.55 -53.13
CA VAL A 534 -11.64 5.47 -54.26
C VAL A 534 -12.89 5.17 -55.09
N PRO A 535 -13.59 6.17 -55.62
CA PRO A 535 -14.65 5.93 -56.59
C PRO A 535 -14.05 5.40 -57.90
N LEU A 536 -14.62 4.33 -58.45
CA LEU A 536 -14.29 3.87 -59.80
C LEU A 536 -15.19 4.56 -60.80
N GLU A 537 -14.59 5.36 -61.67
CA GLU A 537 -15.26 5.94 -62.82
C GLU A 537 -15.66 4.82 -63.80
N LEU A 538 -16.98 4.61 -63.96
CA LEU A 538 -17.55 3.71 -64.94
C LEU A 538 -18.48 4.52 -65.85
N PHE A 539 -18.39 4.28 -67.15
CA PHE A 539 -19.26 4.91 -68.15
C PHE A 539 -19.34 4.09 -69.44
N GLN A 540 -20.35 4.38 -70.27
CA GLN A 540 -20.40 3.95 -71.67
C GLN A 540 -19.74 5.00 -72.57
N ARG A 541 -18.63 4.64 -73.24
CA ARG A 541 -17.96 5.56 -74.16
C ARG A 541 -18.85 5.82 -75.38
N GLY A 542 -19.36 7.04 -75.47
CA GLY A 542 -20.34 7.46 -76.46
C GLY A 542 -21.66 7.95 -75.85
N ASP A 543 -21.97 7.63 -74.59
CA ASP A 543 -23.18 8.09 -73.90
C ASP A 543 -22.92 9.44 -73.20
N CYS A 544 -22.95 10.50 -73.99
CA CYS A 544 -22.60 11.83 -73.54
C CYS A 544 -23.70 12.48 -72.68
N ASN A 545 -24.92 11.94 -72.71
CA ASN A 545 -26.02 12.43 -71.87
C ASN A 545 -26.46 11.49 -70.75
N SER A 546 -25.70 10.42 -70.49
CA SER A 546 -25.92 9.47 -69.39
C SER A 546 -27.38 8.98 -69.38
N ASP A 547 -27.84 8.44 -70.51
CA ASP A 547 -29.19 7.83 -70.63
C ASP A 547 -29.18 6.35 -71.06
N ASP A 548 -28.05 5.68 -70.84
CA ASP A 548 -27.74 4.28 -71.15
C ASP A 548 -27.85 3.93 -72.65
N GLN A 549 -27.80 4.94 -73.53
CA GLN A 549 -28.02 4.75 -74.96
C GLN A 549 -27.11 5.63 -75.80
N VAL A 550 -26.12 5.00 -76.46
CA VAL A 550 -25.30 5.69 -77.46
C VAL A 550 -26.07 5.90 -78.78
N ASP A 551 -26.63 7.09 -78.98
CA ASP A 551 -27.35 7.52 -80.17
C ASP A 551 -27.05 8.97 -80.65
N LEU A 552 -27.95 9.57 -81.43
CA LEU A 552 -27.76 10.91 -81.99
C LEU A 552 -27.89 12.02 -80.91
N ALA A 553 -28.58 11.73 -79.80
CA ALA A 553 -28.73 12.62 -78.66
C ALA A 553 -27.38 12.96 -78.05
N ASP A 554 -26.46 11.99 -77.93
CA ASP A 554 -25.12 12.19 -77.35
C ASP A 554 -24.29 13.19 -78.14
N VAL A 555 -24.29 13.03 -79.46
CA VAL A 555 -23.61 13.96 -80.36
C VAL A 555 -24.22 15.36 -80.23
N ALA A 556 -25.55 15.46 -80.08
CA ALA A 556 -26.22 16.74 -79.88
C ALA A 556 -25.89 17.36 -78.51
N THR A 557 -25.76 16.54 -77.47
CA THR A 557 -25.37 16.94 -76.11
C THR A 557 -23.95 17.47 -76.08
N LEU A 558 -22.99 16.74 -76.67
CA LEU A 558 -21.60 17.17 -76.84
C LEU A 558 -21.52 18.52 -77.56
N VAL A 559 -22.18 18.65 -78.72
CA VAL A 559 -22.18 19.91 -79.47
C VAL A 559 -22.84 21.03 -78.65
N SER A 560 -23.86 20.70 -77.84
CA SER A 560 -24.52 21.69 -76.97
C SER A 560 -23.62 22.14 -75.82
N ASN A 561 -22.82 21.25 -75.26
CA ASN A 561 -21.79 21.61 -74.29
C ASN A 561 -20.75 22.55 -74.91
N LEU A 562 -20.14 22.15 -76.03
CA LEU A 562 -19.04 22.89 -76.67
C LEU A 562 -19.42 24.33 -77.07
N PHE A 563 -20.66 24.55 -77.50
CA PHE A 563 -21.09 25.87 -78.02
C PHE A 563 -22.05 26.64 -77.12
N PHE A 564 -22.78 25.97 -76.24
CA PHE A 564 -23.81 26.59 -75.41
C PHE A 564 -23.60 26.35 -73.91
N GLY A 565 -22.56 25.60 -73.51
CA GLY A 565 -22.24 25.32 -72.12
C GLY A 565 -23.29 24.45 -71.42
N PHE A 566 -23.96 23.56 -72.17
CA PHE A 566 -24.78 22.51 -71.57
C PHE A 566 -23.92 21.65 -70.66
N GLU A 567 -24.39 21.34 -69.46
CA GLU A 567 -23.64 20.55 -68.49
C GLU A 567 -23.52 19.10 -68.97
N ILE A 568 -22.30 18.56 -68.90
CA ILE A 568 -22.01 17.14 -69.16
C ILE A 568 -21.58 16.56 -67.82
N LEU A 569 -22.17 15.43 -67.46
CA LEU A 569 -21.87 14.71 -66.22
C LEU A 569 -20.60 13.87 -66.35
N CYS A 570 -20.36 13.30 -67.53
CA CYS A 570 -19.20 12.46 -67.82
C CYS A 570 -18.42 12.98 -69.04
N PRO A 571 -17.35 13.76 -68.85
CA PRO A 571 -16.52 14.24 -69.95
C PRO A 571 -15.91 13.10 -70.79
N ASP A 572 -15.54 11.99 -70.14
CA ASP A 572 -14.90 10.81 -70.73
C ASP A 572 -15.85 10.01 -71.64
N ALA A 573 -17.13 9.94 -71.28
CA ALA A 573 -18.16 9.39 -72.17
C ALA A 573 -18.33 10.19 -73.47
N CYS A 574 -18.03 11.49 -73.41
CA CYS A 574 -18.12 12.39 -74.56
C CYS A 574 -16.82 12.50 -75.38
N ASP A 575 -15.69 12.00 -74.86
CA ASP A 575 -14.44 11.78 -75.60
C ASP A 575 -14.54 10.46 -76.38
N MET A 576 -15.26 10.52 -77.50
CA MET A 576 -15.66 9.35 -78.25
C MET A 576 -14.49 8.71 -79.01
N ASN A 577 -13.42 9.48 -79.28
CA ASN A 577 -12.24 8.97 -79.98
C ASN A 577 -11.05 8.69 -79.04
N ASP A 578 -11.21 8.92 -77.74
CA ASP A 578 -10.25 8.60 -76.69
C ASP A 578 -8.90 9.30 -76.91
N ASP A 579 -8.96 10.60 -77.24
CA ASP A 579 -7.76 11.43 -77.48
C ASP A 579 -7.45 12.44 -76.36
N SER A 580 -8.13 12.27 -75.22
CA SER A 580 -8.09 13.08 -74.00
C SER A 580 -8.49 14.55 -74.23
N ALA A 581 -9.31 14.81 -75.26
CA ALA A 581 -9.71 16.17 -75.62
C ALA A 581 -11.14 16.24 -76.20
N GLN A 582 -12.11 16.50 -75.34
CA GLN A 582 -13.50 16.76 -75.76
C GLN A 582 -13.63 17.95 -76.73
N ASN A 583 -13.91 17.68 -78.01
CA ASN A 583 -14.04 18.67 -79.07
C ASN A 583 -14.96 18.22 -80.24
N LEU A 584 -14.89 18.92 -81.37
CA LEU A 584 -15.71 18.60 -82.56
C LEU A 584 -15.30 17.29 -83.24
N ALA A 585 -14.08 16.79 -83.01
CA ALA A 585 -13.60 15.52 -83.51
C ALA A 585 -14.44 14.36 -82.97
N ASP A 586 -14.82 14.41 -81.70
CA ASP A 586 -15.68 13.43 -81.02
C ASP A 586 -17.07 13.37 -81.66
N ALA A 587 -17.67 14.53 -81.91
CA ALA A 587 -18.97 14.60 -82.60
C ALA A 587 -18.92 13.96 -84.00
N VAL A 588 -17.81 14.15 -84.72
CA VAL A 588 -17.58 13.51 -86.02
C VAL A 588 -17.34 12.00 -85.86
N PHE A 589 -16.61 11.60 -84.83
CA PHE A 589 -16.33 10.20 -84.51
C PHE A 589 -17.62 9.43 -84.20
N GLY A 590 -18.46 9.96 -83.29
CA GLY A 590 -19.77 9.41 -82.95
C GLY A 590 -20.69 9.28 -84.16
N LEU A 591 -20.83 10.33 -84.98
CA LEU A 591 -21.64 10.25 -86.20
C LEU A 591 -21.12 9.19 -87.19
N ASN A 592 -19.81 9.05 -87.32
CA ASN A 592 -19.24 8.01 -88.18
C ASN A 592 -19.51 6.61 -87.63
N PHE A 593 -19.45 6.41 -86.32
CA PHE A 593 -19.86 5.16 -85.68
C PHE A 593 -21.34 4.85 -85.92
N LEU A 594 -22.24 5.77 -85.54
CA LEU A 594 -23.70 5.60 -85.61
C LEU A 594 -24.22 5.28 -87.02
N PHE A 595 -23.59 5.85 -88.07
CA PHE A 595 -23.96 5.61 -89.46
C PHE A 595 -23.11 4.54 -90.17
N ASN A 596 -22.31 3.75 -89.44
CA ASN A 596 -21.44 2.69 -89.95
C ASN A 596 -20.37 3.14 -90.97
N PHE A 597 -19.86 4.37 -90.83
CA PHE A 597 -18.73 4.90 -91.60
C PHE A 597 -17.38 4.82 -90.86
N GLY A 598 -17.38 4.50 -89.56
CA GLY A 598 -16.19 4.35 -88.70
C GLY A 598 -16.20 3.07 -87.85
N GLY A 599 -15.21 2.92 -86.97
CA GLY A 599 -15.17 1.87 -85.95
C GLY A 599 -16.04 2.22 -84.74
N ALA A 600 -16.22 1.27 -83.81
CA ALA A 600 -16.80 1.56 -82.50
C ALA A 600 -15.84 2.43 -81.66
N PRO A 601 -16.36 3.26 -80.73
CA PRO A 601 -15.55 3.88 -79.69
C PRO A 601 -14.61 2.87 -79.01
N PRO A 602 -13.39 3.31 -78.64
CA PRO A 602 -12.49 2.52 -77.79
C PRO A 602 -13.17 2.08 -76.49
N LEU A 603 -12.59 1.09 -75.82
CA LEU A 603 -13.09 0.63 -74.52
C LEU A 603 -13.20 1.81 -73.52
N PRO A 604 -14.20 1.85 -72.62
CA PRO A 604 -15.21 0.80 -72.32
C PRO A 604 -16.21 0.53 -73.46
N GLY A 605 -16.31 1.45 -74.41
CA GLY A 605 -17.08 1.27 -75.64
C GLY A 605 -18.57 1.58 -75.45
N PRO A 606 -19.38 1.43 -76.51
CA PRO A 606 -20.71 2.02 -76.54
C PRO A 606 -21.84 1.09 -76.06
N TYR A 607 -21.52 -0.01 -75.37
CA TYR A 607 -22.50 -1.08 -75.10
C TYR A 607 -22.59 -1.52 -73.65
N ASP A 608 -21.48 -1.46 -72.92
CA ASP A 608 -21.38 -1.90 -71.53
C ASP A 608 -20.61 -0.81 -70.78
N ASP A 609 -21.01 -0.53 -69.54
CA ASP A 609 -20.23 0.33 -68.64
C ASP A 609 -18.91 -0.33 -68.30
N GLY A 610 -17.87 0.48 -68.21
CA GLY A 610 -16.56 0.00 -67.79
C GLY A 610 -15.63 1.15 -67.43
N PRO A 611 -14.50 0.84 -66.79
CA PRO A 611 -13.49 1.84 -66.50
C PRO A 611 -12.78 2.28 -67.77
N ASP A 612 -12.24 3.50 -67.78
CA ASP A 612 -11.34 3.94 -68.84
C ASP A 612 -10.02 3.16 -68.75
N PRO A 613 -9.64 2.36 -69.77
CA PRO A 613 -8.36 1.68 -69.79
C PRO A 613 -7.18 2.60 -70.17
N SER A 614 -7.46 3.85 -70.54
CA SER A 614 -6.47 4.86 -70.87
C SER A 614 -6.37 5.88 -69.72
N GLU A 615 -5.17 6.37 -69.45
CA GLU A 615 -5.01 7.53 -68.56
C GLU A 615 -5.24 8.82 -69.35
N ASP A 616 -6.11 9.69 -68.85
CA ASP A 616 -6.41 10.98 -69.46
C ASP A 616 -6.14 12.16 -68.49
N SER A 617 -6.64 13.35 -68.85
CA SER A 617 -6.57 14.57 -68.02
C SER A 617 -7.92 15.30 -67.96
N LEU A 618 -9.00 14.60 -68.28
CA LEU A 618 -10.36 15.07 -68.23
C LEU A 618 -10.86 15.07 -66.76
N PRO A 619 -11.89 15.88 -66.45
CA PRO A 619 -12.49 15.87 -65.13
C PRO A 619 -13.26 14.57 -64.87
N VAL A 620 -13.10 14.03 -63.66
CA VAL A 620 -13.80 12.81 -63.19
C VAL A 620 -15.30 12.89 -63.46
N CYS A 621 -15.81 11.81 -64.03
CA CYS A 621 -17.20 11.58 -64.39
C CYS A 621 -18.12 11.50 -63.14
N GLN A 622 -19.29 12.11 -63.24
CA GLN A 622 -20.33 12.16 -62.21
C GLN A 622 -21.67 11.67 -62.78
N SER A 623 -21.68 10.50 -63.42
CA SER A 623 -22.87 9.85 -63.96
C SER A 623 -23.58 8.97 -62.92
N ASP A 624 -24.72 8.40 -63.30
CA ASP A 624 -25.40 7.35 -62.56
C ASP A 624 -24.77 5.96 -62.72
N ASP A 625 -23.75 5.84 -63.60
CA ASP A 625 -23.08 4.57 -63.93
C ASP A 625 -21.79 4.33 -63.15
N THR A 626 -21.23 5.35 -62.49
CA THR A 626 -20.09 5.20 -61.57
C THR A 626 -20.37 4.08 -60.58
N ALA A 627 -19.50 3.05 -60.52
CA ALA A 627 -19.62 2.00 -59.49
C ALA A 627 -19.13 2.57 -58.17
N CYS A 628 -20.10 3.23 -57.53
CA CYS A 628 -20.16 3.74 -56.18
C CYS A 628 -21.50 4.51 -56.03
#